data_AF-A0A847C0D2-F1
#
_entry.id   AF-A0A847C0D2-F1
#
_cell.length_a   1.000
_cell.length_b   1.000
_cell.length_c   1.000
_cell.angle_alpha   90.00
_cell.angle_beta   90.00
_cell.angle_gamma   90.00
#
_symmetry.space_group_name_H-M   'P 1'
#
loop_
_entity.id
_entity.type
_entity.pdbx_description
1 polymer ?
#
loop_
_entity_poly.entity_id
_entity_poly.type
_entity_poly.pdbx_seq_one_letter_code
_entity_poly.pdbx_strand_id
1 'polypeptide(L)' 'MLIRIQRKNHKFDMVKPHLLDEYIQAGEIRSFNRSSGWAVIGRDPIRGNGRVPYIGPERRKA' A
#
# COMPACT_ATOMS: atom_id res chain seq x y z
N MET A 1 -10.57 -7.88 -7.86
CA MET A 1 -9.58 -8.70 -7.12
C MET A 1 -9.55 -8.23 -5.68
N LEU A 2 -9.36 -9.14 -4.71
CA LEU A 2 -9.17 -8.79 -3.29
C LEU A 2 -7.68 -8.76 -2.96
N ILE A 3 -7.30 -7.89 -2.03
CA ILE A 3 -5.92 -7.75 -1.54
C ILE A 3 -5.84 -8.36 -0.15
N ARG A 4 -4.91 -9.29 0.03
CA ARG A 4 -4.64 -9.86 1.34
C ARG A 4 -3.85 -8.86 2.19
N ILE A 5 -4.30 -8.61 3.40
CA ILE A 5 -3.66 -7.72 4.35
C ILE A 5 -3.27 -8.47 5.62
N GLN A 6 -2.28 -7.95 6.32
CA GLN A 6 -1.95 -8.34 7.69
C GLN A 6 -2.25 -7.14 8.59
N ARG A 7 -3.14 -7.33 9.56
CA ARG A 7 -3.42 -6.33 10.59
C ARG A 7 -2.31 -6.30 11.64
N LYS A 8 -2.29 -5.23 12.45
CA LYS A 8 -1.35 -5.10 13.58
C LYS A 8 -1.36 -6.30 14.53
N ASN A 9 -2.52 -6.94 14.69
CA ASN A 9 -2.71 -8.11 15.56
C ASN A 9 -2.26 -9.44 14.91
N HIS A 10 -1.39 -9.41 13.90
CA HIS A 10 -0.94 -10.56 13.12
C HIS A 10 -2.05 -11.35 12.39
N LYS A 11 -3.30 -10.90 12.47
CA LYS A 11 -4.44 -11.47 11.74
C LYS A 11 -4.36 -11.10 10.27
N PHE A 12 -4.66 -12.07 9.42
CA PHE A 12 -4.81 -11.86 7.98
C PHE A 12 -6.26 -11.58 7.63
N ASP A 13 -6.48 -10.69 6.68
CA ASP A 13 -7.81 -10.35 6.17
C ASP A 13 -7.74 -10.05 4.66
N MET A 14 -8.89 -9.93 4.02
CA MET A 14 -9.03 -9.65 2.59
C MET A 14 -9.85 -8.37 2.42
N VAL A 15 -9.25 -7.35 1.79
CA VAL A 15 -9.92 -6.06 1.56
C VAL A 15 -10.05 -5.77 0.07
N LYS A 16 -11.05 -4.96 -0.28
CA LYS A 16 -11.18 -4.45 -1.64
C LYS A 16 -10.06 -3.44 -1.91
N PRO A 17 -9.51 -3.38 -3.13
CA PRO A 17 -8.39 -2.49 -3.45
C PRO A 17 -8.65 -1.02 -3.15
N HIS A 18 -9.88 -0.54 -3.37
CA HIS A 18 -10.25 0.85 -3.10
C HIS A 18 -10.30 1.20 -1.60
N LEU A 19 -10.44 0.22 -0.71
CA LEU A 19 -10.40 0.44 0.74
C LEU A 19 -8.98 0.32 1.30
N LEU A 20 -8.02 -0.22 0.52
CA LEU A 20 -6.67 -0.45 1.01
C LEU A 20 -6.01 0.85 1.46
N ASP A 21 -6.16 1.92 0.69
CA ASP A 21 -5.57 3.23 1.01
C ASP A 21 -6.17 3.81 2.29
N GLU A 22 -7.48 3.62 2.52
CA GLU A 22 -8.15 4.01 3.75
C GLU A 22 -7.60 3.24 4.97
N TYR A 23 -7.42 1.91 4.85
CA TYR A 23 -6.80 1.11 5.92
C TYR A 23 -5.34 1.46 6.18
N ILE A 24 -4.58 1.83 5.14
CA ILE A 24 -3.20 2.31 5.27
C ILE A 24 -3.19 3.64 6.02
N GLN A 25 -4.05 4.59 5.65
CA GLN A 25 -4.16 5.91 6.28
C GLN A 25 -4.66 5.82 7.72
N ALA A 26 -5.64 4.96 7.99
CA ALA A 26 -6.11 4.65 9.34
C ALA A 26 -5.05 3.92 10.19
N GLY A 27 -4.01 3.39 9.56
CA GLY A 27 -2.93 2.66 10.23
C GLY A 27 -3.41 1.36 10.86
N GLU A 28 -4.46 0.74 10.35
CA GLU A 28 -4.99 -0.53 10.88
C GLU A 28 -4.23 -1.75 10.38
N ILE A 29 -3.50 -1.59 9.27
CA ILE A 29 -2.73 -2.64 8.62
C ILE A 29 -1.24 -2.44 8.81
N ARG A 30 -0.52 -3.57 8.86
CA ARG A 30 0.94 -3.66 8.99
C ARG A 30 1.60 -3.95 7.66
N SER A 31 0.99 -4.83 6.86
CA SER A 31 1.49 -5.19 5.54
C SER A 31 0.33 -5.62 4.63
N PHE A 32 0.54 -5.58 3.33
CA PHE A 32 -0.41 -6.08 2.35
C PHE A 32 0.30 -6.82 1.22
N ASN A 33 -0.39 -7.77 0.60
CA ASN A 33 0.15 -8.61 -0.45
C ASN A 33 -0.21 -8.01 -1.82
N ARG A 34 0.82 -7.73 -2.61
CA ARG A 34 0.73 -7.32 -4.01
C ARG A 34 1.34 -8.42 -4.90
N SER A 35 1.23 -8.27 -6.22
CA SER A 35 1.78 -9.23 -7.17
C SER A 35 3.27 -9.53 -6.98
N SER A 36 4.07 -8.58 -6.48
CA SER A 36 5.49 -8.77 -6.18
C SER A 36 5.79 -9.29 -4.78
N GLY A 37 4.77 -9.60 -3.95
CA GLY A 37 4.93 -10.09 -2.59
C GLY A 37 4.33 -9.16 -1.53
N TRP A 38 4.77 -9.34 -0.28
CA TRP A 38 4.31 -8.52 0.85
C TRP A 38 5.00 -7.16 0.87
N ALA A 39 4.21 -6.09 0.99
CA ALA A 39 4.68 -4.73 1.22
C ALA A 39 4.36 -4.32 2.66
N VAL A 40 5.39 -3.97 3.44
CA VAL A 40 5.31 -3.53 4.83
C VAL A 40 5.18 -2.02 4.88
N ILE A 41 4.15 -1.55 5.58
CA ILE A 41 3.87 -0.11 5.69
C ILE A 41 4.94 0.55 6.56
N GLY A 42 5.49 1.67 6.08
CA GLY A 42 6.58 2.40 6.72
C GLY A 42 7.99 1.85 6.43
N ARG A 43 8.12 0.69 5.77
CA ARG A 43 9.41 0.13 5.34
C ARG A 43 9.52 0.07 3.82
N ASP A 44 8.52 -0.50 3.16
CA ASP A 44 8.53 -0.68 1.72
C ASP A 44 7.92 0.51 0.99
N PRO A 45 8.39 0.82 -0.25
CA PRO A 45 7.82 1.87 -1.05
C PRO A 45 6.39 1.50 -1.47
N ILE A 46 5.44 2.28 -0.93
CA ILE A 46 4.01 2.21 -1.26
C ILE A 46 3.70 3.40 -2.18
N ARG A 47 3.15 3.11 -3.35
CA ARG A 47 2.68 4.14 -4.29
C ARG A 47 1.57 4.95 -3.61
N GLY A 48 1.64 6.28 -3.66
CA GLY A 48 0.54 7.15 -3.19
C GLY A 48 0.72 7.80 -1.82
N ASN A 49 1.69 7.38 -0.98
CA ASN A 49 1.93 8.03 0.32
C ASN A 49 3.36 8.59 0.48
N GLY A 50 4.16 8.56 -0.59
CA GLY A 50 5.42 9.27 -0.65
C GLY A 50 5.17 10.75 -0.89
N ARG A 51 5.15 11.55 0.18
CA ARG A 51 5.37 13.02 0.15
C ARG A 51 6.76 13.41 -0.39
N VAL A 52 7.36 12.58 -1.24
CA VAL A 52 8.52 12.99 -2.01
C VAL A 52 7.94 13.54 -3.31
N PRO A 53 7.90 14.87 -3.51
CA PRO A 53 7.55 15.41 -4.82
C PRO A 53 8.45 14.71 -5.83
N TYR A 54 7.84 14.13 -6.86
CA TYR A 54 8.58 13.50 -7.93
C TYR A 54 9.36 14.60 -8.67
N ILE A 55 10.64 14.78 -8.35
CA ILE A 55 11.55 15.70 -9.03
C ILE A 55 12.16 14.93 -10.21
N GLY A 56 11.42 14.82 -11.31
CA GLY A 56 11.90 14.18 -12.52
C GLY A 56 11.06 14.58 -13.73
N PRO A 57 11.58 14.40 -14.95
CA PRO A 57 10.84 14.71 -16.17
C PRO A 57 9.50 13.97 -16.18
N GLU A 58 8.44 14.69 -16.56
CA GLU A 58 7.06 14.21 -16.57
C GLU A 58 6.96 12.85 -17.28
N ARG A 59 6.68 11.78 -16.53
CA ARG A 59 6.63 10.40 -17.05
C ARG A 59 5.43 10.09 -17.95
N ARG A 60 4.52 11.05 -18.15
CA ARG A 60 3.28 10.89 -18.93
C ARG A 60 3.32 11.52 -20.31
N LYS A 61 4.47 12.06 -20.76
CA LYS A 61 4.63 12.46 -22.15
C LYS A 61 5.31 11.36 -22.96
N ALA A 62 4.48 10.55 -23.61
CA ALA A 62 4.76 9.90 -24.88
C ALA A 62 3.46 9.91 -25.68
#